data_AF-A0A351DRF0-F1
#
_entry.id   AF-A0A351DRF0-F1
#
_cell.length_a   1.000
_cell.length_b   1.000
_cell.length_c   1.000
_cell.angle_alpha   90.00
_cell.angle_beta   90.00
_cell.angle_gamma   90.00
#
_symmetry.space_group_name_H-M   'P 1'
#
loop_
_entity.id
_entity.type
_entity.pdbx_description
1 polymer ?
#
loop_
_entity_poly.entity_id
_entity_poly.type
_entity_poly.pdbx_seq_one_letter_code
_entity_poly.pdbx_strand_id
1 'polypeptide(L)'
;VASEKATVLTRVRMIAAQQLSDEVTANFPGLGMEHAKLDIQLTPNDSLTATGAESLQFFFQPNPGQQGGALSKIASGGELSRVSLAIQVITATRLATPMLVFDEVDVGIGGKTAAKVG
;
A
#
# COMPACT_ATOMS: atom_id res chain seq x y z
N VAL A 1 4.12 -2.67 31.46
CA VAL A 1 2.80 -2.29 30.89
C VAL A 1 2.91 -1.58 29.53
N ALA A 2 3.52 -0.39 29.42
CA ALA A 2 3.58 0.33 28.13
C ALA A 2 4.41 -0.41 27.07
N SER A 3 5.61 -0.88 27.42
CA SER A 3 6.48 -1.68 26.53
C SER A 3 5.82 -2.99 26.08
N GLU A 4 5.13 -3.69 26.98
CA GLU A 4 4.42 -4.93 26.66
C GLU A 4 3.24 -4.70 25.69
N LYS A 5 2.44 -3.65 25.92
CA LYS A 5 1.39 -3.24 24.98
C LYS A 5 1.97 -2.85 23.62
N ALA A 6 3.13 -2.19 23.58
CA ALA A 6 3.82 -1.86 22.34
C ALA A 6 4.23 -3.14 21.59
N THR A 7 4.79 -4.15 22.25
CA THR A 7 5.13 -5.43 21.62
C THR A 7 3.91 -6.14 21.03
N VAL A 8 2.78 -6.13 21.73
CA VAL A 8 1.52 -6.69 21.20
C VAL A 8 1.07 -5.92 19.95
N LEU A 9 1.12 -4.58 20.00
CA LEU A 9 0.78 -3.72 18.86
C LEU A 9 1.68 -3.98 17.65
N THR A 10 3.00 -4.05 17.83
CA THR A 10 3.96 -4.36 16.76
C THR A 10 3.62 -5.70 16.10
N ARG A 11 3.31 -6.74 16.88
CA ARG A 11 2.96 -8.06 16.34
C ARG A 11 1.69 -8.02 15.48
N VAL A 12 0.64 -7.36 15.97
CA VAL A 12 -0.61 -7.20 15.21
C VAL A 12 -0.35 -6.42 13.91
N ARG A 13 0.45 -5.35 13.98
CA ARG A 13 0.81 -4.56 12.80
C ARG A 13 1.64 -5.33 11.79
N MET A 14 2.58 -6.18 12.21
CA MET A 14 3.33 -7.04 11.28
C MET A 14 2.42 -7.97 10.48
N ILE A 15 1.45 -8.60 11.15
CA ILE A 15 0.48 -9.49 10.50
C ILE A 15 -0.39 -8.71 9.52
N ALA A 16 -0.95 -7.58 9.96
CA ALA A 16 -1.81 -6.74 9.13
C ALA A 16 -1.05 -6.13 7.94
N ALA A 17 0.22 -5.73 8.13
CA ALA A 17 1.08 -5.21 7.09
C ALA A 17 1.32 -6.25 5.99
N GLN A 18 1.68 -7.47 6.37
CA GLN A 18 1.86 -8.57 5.43
C GLN A 18 0.58 -8.86 4.63
N GLN A 19 -0.56 -8.99 5.32
CA GLN A 19 -1.85 -9.25 4.68
C GLN A 19 -2.24 -8.15 3.69
N LEU A 20 -2.11 -6.87 4.10
CA LEU A 20 -2.44 -5.75 3.24
C LEU A 20 -1.51 -5.66 2.03
N SER A 21 -0.20 -5.88 2.23
CA SER A 21 0.79 -5.94 1.15
C SER A 21 0.48 -7.01 0.11
N ASP A 22 0.14 -8.22 0.56
CA ASP A 22 -0.16 -9.34 -0.33
C ASP A 22 -1.44 -9.08 -1.14
N GLU A 23 -2.49 -8.59 -0.50
CA GLU A 23 -3.77 -8.32 -1.15
C GLU A 23 -3.71 -7.14 -2.14
N VAL A 24 -3.01 -6.07 -1.77
CA VAL A 24 -2.81 -4.93 -2.66
C VAL A 24 -1.95 -5.34 -3.86
N THR A 25 -0.87 -6.07 -3.63
CA THR A 25 -0.01 -6.59 -4.70
C THR A 25 -0.78 -7.52 -5.64
N ALA A 26 -1.67 -8.36 -5.12
CA ALA A 26 -2.52 -9.23 -5.93
C ALA A 26 -3.50 -8.47 -6.85
N ASN A 27 -3.86 -7.23 -6.52
CA ASN A 27 -4.75 -6.39 -7.34
C ASN A 27 -4.01 -5.63 -8.46
N PHE A 28 -2.69 -5.49 -8.37
CA PHE A 28 -1.90 -4.71 -9.32
C PHE A 28 -2.01 -5.14 -10.80
N PRO A 29 -2.10 -6.43 -11.16
CA PRO A 29 -2.33 -6.83 -12.55
C PRO A 29 -3.63 -6.26 -13.15
N GLY A 30 -4.68 -6.11 -12.35
CA GLY A 30 -5.94 -5.48 -12.78
C GLY A 30 -5.78 -3.99 -13.12
N LEU A 31 -4.76 -3.36 -12.54
CA LEU A 31 -4.44 -1.94 -12.70
C LEU A 31 -3.29 -1.70 -13.69
N GLY A 32 -2.92 -2.70 -14.49
CA GLY A 32 -1.81 -2.60 -15.45
C GLY A 32 -0.43 -2.48 -14.80
N MET A 33 -0.26 -2.98 -13.59
CA MET A 33 1.00 -3.04 -12.84
C MET A 33 1.41 -4.50 -12.59
N GLU A 34 1.46 -5.29 -13.66
CA GLU A 34 1.54 -6.77 -13.63
C GLU A 34 2.69 -7.35 -12.80
N HIS A 35 3.78 -6.62 -12.63
CA HIS A 35 4.95 -7.08 -11.89
C HIS A 35 5.31 -6.19 -10.70
N ALA A 36 4.47 -5.21 -10.38
CA ALA A 36 4.70 -4.34 -9.25
C ALA A 36 4.52 -5.08 -7.94
N LYS A 37 5.17 -4.61 -6.88
CA LYS A 37 5.04 -5.12 -5.52
C LYS A 37 4.95 -3.98 -4.52
N LEU A 38 4.09 -4.16 -3.52
CA LEU A 38 3.98 -3.27 -2.37
C LEU A 38 4.31 -4.04 -1.10
N ASP A 39 5.25 -3.52 -0.32
CA ASP A 39 5.66 -4.04 0.97
C ASP A 39 5.51 -2.95 2.04
N ILE A 40 4.89 -3.28 3.17
CA ILE A 40 4.70 -2.36 4.30
C ILE A 40 5.71 -2.73 5.37
N GLN A 41 6.78 -1.95 5.43
CA GLN A 41 7.92 -2.24 6.29
C GLN A 41 7.76 -1.56 7.64
N LEU A 42 8.05 -2.32 8.70
CA LEU A 42 8.07 -1.86 10.08
C LEU A 42 9.52 -1.77 10.54
N THR A 43 9.98 -0.57 10.89
CA THR A 43 11.33 -0.33 11.38
C THR A 43 11.28 0.03 12.87
N PRO A 44 11.93 -0.71 13.78
CA PRO A 44 11.99 -0.34 15.18
C PRO A 44 12.55 1.06 15.40
N ASN A 45 11.96 1.80 16.34
CA ASN A 45 12.45 3.11 16.76
C ASN A 45 13.42 2.96 17.95
N ASP A 46 14.32 3.92 18.13
CA ASP A 46 15.26 3.96 19.27
C ASP A 46 14.54 4.12 20.62
N SER A 47 13.34 4.69 20.61
CA SER A 47 12.52 4.89 21.80
C SER A 47 11.03 4.68 21.51
N LEU A 48 10.28 4.34 22.55
CA LEU A 48 8.84 4.23 22.49
C LEU A 48 8.22 5.62 22.27
N THR A 49 7.42 5.77 21.22
CA THR A 49 6.71 7.01 20.91
C THR A 49 5.22 6.87 21.24
N ALA A 50 4.48 7.97 21.11
CA ALA A 50 3.02 7.94 21.24
C ALA A 50 2.33 7.04 20.21
N THR A 51 2.98 6.73 19.08
CA THR A 51 2.41 5.91 17.99
C THR A 51 2.88 4.46 18.00
N GLY A 52 3.85 4.10 18.84
CA GLY A 52 4.35 2.72 18.98
C GLY A 52 5.87 2.64 19.12
N ALA A 53 6.39 1.42 18.99
CA ALA A 53 7.82 1.14 19.07
C ALA A 53 8.48 1.05 17.68
N GLU A 54 7.74 1.36 16.62
CA GLU A 54 8.17 1.22 15.24
C GLU A 54 7.60 2.33 14.35
N SER A 55 8.31 2.60 13.26
CA SER A 55 7.88 3.44 12.15
C SER A 55 7.43 2.56 10.97
N LEU A 56 6.42 3.02 10.24
CA LEU A 56 5.85 2.31 9.08
C LEU A 56 6.25 3.02 7.78
N GLN A 57 6.63 2.25 6.76
CA GLN A 57 6.98 2.75 5.44
C GLN A 57 6.36 1.87 4.35
N PHE A 58 5.63 2.49 3.42
CA PHE A 58 5.24 1.83 2.18
C PHE A 58 6.44 1.79 1.24
N PHE A 59 6.88 0.59 0.91
CA PHE A 59 7.97 0.28 -0.01
C PHE A 59 7.38 -0.27 -1.31
N PHE A 60 7.68 0.40 -2.42
CA PHE A 60 7.14 0.08 -3.73
C PHE A 60 8.25 -0.33 -4.68
N GLN A 61 8.00 -1.41 -5.42
CA GLN A 61 8.84 -1.86 -6.52
C GLN A 61 7.98 -1.92 -7.79
N PRO A 62 8.19 -1.03 -8.79
CA PRO A 62 7.34 -1.00 -9.98
C PRO A 62 7.51 -2.23 -10.88
N ASN A 63 8.74 -2.72 -11.05
CA ASN A 63 9.05 -3.91 -11.84
C ASN A 63 10.25 -4.69 -11.27
N PRO A 64 10.36 -6.00 -11.57
CA PRO A 64 11.54 -6.80 -11.31
C PRO A 64 12.78 -6.16 -11.93
N GLY A 65 13.88 -6.14 -11.18
CA GLY A 65 15.15 -5.56 -11.62
C GLY A 65 15.25 -4.03 -11.50
N GLN A 66 14.14 -3.32 -11.26
CA GLN A 66 14.19 -1.91 -10.86
C GLN A 66 14.39 -1.79 -9.34
N GLN A 67 15.15 -0.77 -8.92
CA GLN A 67 15.36 -0.48 -7.51
C GLN A 67 14.04 -0.01 -6.88
N GLY A 68 13.55 -0.77 -5.90
CA GLY A 68 12.41 -0.36 -5.10
C GLY A 68 12.80 0.71 -4.08
N GLY A 69 11.80 1.36 -3.49
CA GLY A 69 12.02 2.40 -2.48
C GLY A 69 10.73 2.90 -1.86
N ALA A 70 10.84 3.96 -1.06
CA ALA A 70 9.67 4.61 -0.48
C ALA A 70 8.68 4.99 -1.60
N LEU A 71 7.41 4.61 -1.44
CA LEU A 71 6.35 4.82 -2.43
C LEU A 71 6.31 6.30 -2.91
N SER A 72 6.42 7.24 -1.97
CA SER A 72 6.43 8.69 -2.24
C SER A 72 7.61 9.19 -3.06
N LYS A 73 8.69 8.41 -3.20
CA LYS A 73 9.91 8.78 -3.92
C LYS A 73 10.02 8.10 -5.28
N ILE A 74 9.46 6.89 -5.42
CA ILE A 74 9.66 6.04 -6.59
C ILE A 74 8.47 6.06 -7.54
N ALA A 75 7.25 6.15 -7.02
CA ALA A 75 6.08 6.09 -7.88
C ALA A 75 5.94 7.38 -8.71
N SER A 76 5.73 7.20 -10.01
CA SER A 76 5.19 8.27 -10.86
C SER A 76 3.79 8.68 -10.38
N GLY A 77 3.29 9.85 -10.81
CA GLY A 77 1.95 10.32 -10.44
C GLY A 77 0.85 9.29 -10.75
N GLY A 78 0.90 8.67 -11.93
CA GLY A 78 -0.06 7.65 -12.32
C GLY A 78 0.08 6.34 -11.53
N GLU A 79 1.30 5.92 -11.18
CA GLU A 79 1.50 4.74 -10.32
C GLU A 79 1.00 4.99 -8.90
N LEU A 80 1.26 6.17 -8.35
CA LEU A 80 0.80 6.54 -7.01
C LEU A 80 -0.73 6.51 -6.93
N SER A 81 -1.42 7.08 -7.92
CA SER A 81 -2.89 7.02 -8.01
C SER A 81 -3.41 5.58 -8.06
N ARG A 82 -2.79 4.72 -8.87
CA ARG A 82 -3.20 3.30 -8.97
C ARG A 82 -2.91 2.52 -7.69
N VAL A 83 -1.79 2.77 -7.01
CA VAL A 83 -1.49 2.15 -5.70
C VAL A 83 -2.49 2.61 -4.65
N SER A 84 -2.83 3.91 -4.62
CA SER A 84 -3.86 4.45 -3.72
C SER A 84 -5.21 3.80 -3.97
N LEU A 85 -5.63 3.69 -5.23
CA LEU A 85 -6.87 3.02 -5.62
C LEU A 85 -6.89 1.56 -5.14
N ALA A 86 -5.81 0.81 -5.34
CA ALA A 86 -5.71 -0.58 -4.89
C ALA A 86 -5.90 -0.71 -3.37
N ILE A 87 -5.25 0.17 -2.59
CA ILE A 87 -5.40 0.20 -1.13
C ILE A 87 -6.84 0.54 -0.74
N GLN A 88 -7.45 1.54 -1.39
CA GLN A 88 -8.83 1.97 -1.12
C GLN A 88 -9.84 0.85 -1.43
N VAL A 89 -9.69 0.14 -2.54
CA VAL A 89 -10.54 -1.02 -2.87
C VAL A 89 -10.40 -2.13 -1.82
N ILE A 90 -9.18 -2.50 -1.45
CA ILE A 90 -8.92 -3.57 -0.47
C ILE A 90 -9.39 -3.21 0.95
N THR A 91 -9.39 -1.94 1.30
CA THR A 91 -9.86 -1.47 2.61
C THR A 91 -11.37 -1.25 2.63
N ALA A 92 -11.98 -0.82 1.52
CA ALA A 92 -13.43 -0.64 1.40
C ALA A 92 -14.20 -1.96 1.54
N THR A 93 -13.66 -3.07 1.01
CA THR A 93 -14.26 -4.41 1.19
C THR A 93 -14.33 -4.84 2.65
N ARG A 94 -13.46 -4.29 3.51
CA ARG A 94 -13.44 -4.56 4.96
C ARG A 94 -14.27 -3.58 5.78
N LEU A 95 -14.46 -2.36 5.30
CA LEU A 95 -15.08 -1.27 6.06
C LEU A 95 -16.60 -1.12 5.84
N ALA A 96 -17.26 -2.14 5.27
CA ALA A 96 -18.70 -2.10 4.97
C ALA A 96 -19.12 -0.78 4.29
N THR A 97 -18.25 -0.23 3.44
CA THR A 97 -18.50 1.05 2.76
C THR A 97 -19.26 0.73 1.47
N PRO A 98 -20.58 1.02 1.38
CA PRO A 98 -21.45 0.40 0.36
C PRO A 98 -21.26 0.98 -1.05
N MET A 99 -20.65 2.16 -1.19
CA MET A 99 -20.32 2.76 -2.48
C MET A 99 -19.09 3.65 -2.32
N LEU A 100 -18.10 3.47 -3.19
CA LEU A 100 -16.98 4.40 -3.36
C LEU A 100 -17.01 4.89 -4.81
N VAL A 101 -17.02 6.21 -4.99
CA VAL A 101 -16.88 6.85 -6.31
C VAL A 101 -15.51 7.50 -6.35
N PHE A 102 -14.73 7.17 -7.36
CA PHE A 102 -13.42 7.76 -7.60
C PHE A 102 -13.55 8.72 -8.76
N ASP A 103 -13.17 9.98 -8.54
CA ASP A 103 -13.04 10.99 -9.59
C ASP A 103 -11.56 11.10 -9.96
N GLU A 104 -11.26 11.28 -11.25
CA GLU A 104 -9.89 11.49 -11.76
C GLU A 104 -8.85 10.37 -11.53
N VAL A 105 -9.25 9.09 -11.43
CA VAL A 105 -8.30 7.96 -11.41
C VAL A 105 -7.41 7.88 -12.67
N ASP A 106 -7.82 8.57 -13.75
CA ASP A 106 -7.22 8.49 -15.08
C ASP A 106 -6.10 9.52 -15.34
N VAL A 107 -5.81 10.43 -14.41
CA VAL A 107 -4.80 11.47 -14.60
C VAL A 107 -3.40 10.83 -14.65
N GLY A 108 -2.92 10.57 -15.87
CA GLY A 108 -1.65 9.90 -16.15
C GLY A 108 -1.76 8.46 -16.66
N ILE A 109 -2.96 7.96 -16.94
CA ILE A 109 -3.19 6.63 -17.54
C ILE A 109 -3.42 6.76 -19.05
N GLY A 110 -2.35 6.89 -19.82
CA GLY A 110 -2.44 6.82 -21.29
C GLY A 110 -2.39 5.38 -21.81
N GLY A 111 -3.37 4.96 -22.62
CA GLY A 111 -3.33 3.71 -23.39
C GLY A 111 -4.15 2.54 -22.82
N LYS A 112 -3.73 1.29 -23.11
CA LYS A 112 -4.47 0.02 -22.88
C LYS A 112 -4.97 -0.20 -21.43
N THR A 113 -4.41 0.52 -20.45
CA THR A 113 -4.77 0.44 -19.03
C THR A 113 -6.04 1.24 -18.69
N ALA A 114 -6.35 2.31 -19.44
CA ALA A 114 -7.57 3.11 -19.24
C ALA A 114 -8.86 2.30 -19.51
N ALA A 115 -8.79 1.29 -20.39
CA ALA A 115 -9.93 0.45 -20.73
C ALA A 115 -10.32 -0.57 -19.64
N LYS A 116 -9.50 -0.74 -18.59
CA LYS A 116 -9.78 -1.67 -17.47
C LYS A 116 -10.31 -0.97 -16.21
N VAL A 117 -10.22 0.35 -16.16
CA VAL A 117 -10.58 1.17 -14.98
C VAL A 117 -11.94 1.87 -15.17
N GLY A 118 -12.55 1.75 -16.35
CA GLY A 118 -13.92 2.23 -16.66
C GLY A 118 -14.96 1.11 -16.66
#